data_AF-A0A955VSC6-F1
#
_entry.id   AF-A0A955VSC6-F1
#
_cell.length_a   1.000
_cell.length_b   1.000
_cell.length_c   1.000
_cell.angle_alpha   90.00
_cell.angle_beta   90.00
_cell.angle_gamma   90.00
#
_symmetry.space_group_name_H-M   'P 1'
#
loop_
_entity.id
_entity.type
_entity.pdbx_description
1 polymer ?
#
loop_
_entity_poly.entity_id
_entity_poly.type
_entity_poly.pdbx_seq_one_letter_code
_entity_poly.pdbx_strand_id
1 'polypeptide(L)'
;MKFLFLIGLLPAFFSCSEKPFTVAVTFPEAAGLKPGDNVAMRGLAIGQVRDVDLAEAGVVVRLEIQPRFAHHLDDKASFQIEEEKLVTGKRRVAVVPGAPPGVPLASGATVAGAALPEDMIDRARGALKDSVQEAEAALKHSVDHARDQVKGLGRAVLDPDTQAPRTRGDTVDLDQPRHFRIRVLGVKVHATTADGKDWDSMGDPEIMVQVWVDERQVLLADGGSALAAEFEDAVSEAFDLTAETRIQVKVFDRDATLNDEIGVAELTPKPADAASKRVFRLAAGRIEEVRVTVEEVTP
;
A
#
# COMPACT_ATOMS: atom_id res chain seq x y z
N MET A 1 -81.32 -30.47 -16.08
CA MET A 1 -80.31 -31.09 -15.20
C MET A 1 -79.81 -30.02 -14.25
N LYS A 2 -80.06 -30.17 -12.94
CA LYS A 2 -79.59 -29.29 -11.86
C LYS A 2 -78.07 -29.43 -11.73
N PHE A 3 -77.33 -28.32 -11.64
CA PHE A 3 -75.98 -28.33 -11.08
C PHE A 3 -75.87 -27.27 -9.98
N LEU A 4 -75.85 -27.80 -8.77
CA LEU A 4 -75.58 -27.16 -7.48
C LEU A 4 -74.10 -27.42 -7.18
N PHE A 5 -73.26 -26.41 -7.08
CA PHE A 5 -71.94 -26.42 -6.40
C PHE A 5 -71.49 -24.95 -6.31
N LEU A 6 -70.82 -24.43 -5.29
CA LEU A 6 -70.64 -24.72 -3.88
C LEU A 6 -69.97 -23.43 -3.38
N ILE A 7 -70.48 -22.85 -2.30
CA ILE A 7 -69.93 -21.65 -1.67
C ILE A 7 -68.51 -21.98 -1.20
N GLY A 8 -67.51 -21.51 -1.95
CA GLY A 8 -66.11 -21.54 -1.59
C GLY A 8 -65.78 -20.33 -0.72
N LEU A 9 -65.82 -20.54 0.59
CA LEU A 9 -65.28 -19.65 1.62
C LEU A 9 -63.79 -19.38 1.31
N LEU A 10 -63.47 -18.24 0.68
CA LEU A 10 -62.10 -17.77 0.58
C LEU A 10 -61.65 -17.38 2.00
N PRO A 11 -60.66 -18.05 2.62
CA PRO A 11 -60.05 -17.51 3.82
C PRO A 11 -59.37 -16.20 3.42
N ALA A 12 -59.84 -15.11 4.01
CA ALA A 12 -59.10 -13.87 4.05
C ALA A 12 -57.77 -14.17 4.75
N PHE A 13 -56.74 -14.46 3.95
CA PHE A 13 -55.37 -14.32 4.39
C PHE A 13 -55.21 -12.83 4.70
N PHE A 14 -55.45 -12.47 5.96
CA PHE A 14 -54.90 -11.28 6.56
C PHE A 14 -53.38 -11.42 6.43
N SER A 15 -52.87 -10.92 5.30
CA SER A 15 -51.47 -10.64 5.12
C SER A 15 -51.14 -9.65 6.23
N CYS A 16 -50.47 -10.15 7.26
CA CYS A 16 -49.87 -9.32 8.29
C CYS A 16 -48.82 -8.48 7.56
N SER A 17 -49.18 -7.28 7.11
CA SER A 17 -48.22 -6.35 6.53
C SER A 17 -47.21 -6.02 7.62
N GLU A 18 -46.05 -6.67 7.58
CA GLU A 18 -44.88 -6.18 8.30
C GLU A 18 -44.68 -4.72 7.90
N LYS A 19 -44.64 -3.83 8.89
CA LYS A 19 -44.43 -2.41 8.62
C LYS A 19 -43.07 -2.24 7.94
N PRO A 20 -42.98 -1.50 6.83
CA PRO A 20 -41.71 -1.27 6.17
C PRO A 20 -40.73 -0.58 7.12
N PHE A 21 -39.47 -1.02 7.14
CA PHE A 21 -38.42 -0.34 7.89
C PHE A 21 -37.91 0.83 7.05
N THR A 22 -38.04 2.04 7.57
CA THR A 22 -37.68 3.26 6.82
C THR A 22 -36.55 4.00 7.51
N VAL A 23 -35.70 4.66 6.74
CA VAL A 23 -34.62 5.52 7.26
C VAL A 23 -34.56 6.77 6.39
N ALA A 24 -34.47 7.94 7.01
CA ALA A 24 -34.19 9.19 6.31
C ALA A 24 -32.70 9.47 6.38
N VAL A 25 -32.07 9.78 5.25
CA VAL A 25 -30.65 10.10 5.18
C VAL A 25 -30.49 11.48 4.58
N THR A 26 -29.81 12.38 5.29
CA THR A 26 -29.49 13.72 4.81
C THR A 26 -28.14 13.71 4.11
N PHE A 27 -28.13 14.05 2.83
CA PHE A 27 -26.93 14.23 2.02
C PHE A 27 -26.74 15.71 1.67
N PRO A 28 -25.50 16.17 1.42
CA PRO A 28 -25.27 17.53 0.95
C PRO A 28 -25.87 17.77 -0.45
N GLU A 29 -25.90 16.73 -1.30
CA GLU A 29 -26.48 16.77 -2.64
C GLU A 29 -27.08 15.39 -3.03
N ALA A 30 -27.94 15.37 -4.05
CA ALA A 30 -28.60 14.15 -4.50
C ALA A 30 -27.70 13.30 -5.40
N ALA A 31 -26.67 13.89 -6.01
CA ALA A 31 -25.74 13.25 -6.95
C ALA A 31 -26.42 12.39 -8.06
N GLY A 32 -27.64 12.76 -8.47
CA GLY A 32 -28.40 12.04 -9.51
C GLY A 32 -29.21 10.83 -9.03
N LEU A 33 -29.31 10.61 -7.72
CA LEU A 33 -30.15 9.59 -7.09
C LEU A 33 -31.64 9.87 -7.35
N LYS A 34 -32.43 8.80 -7.57
CA LYS A 34 -33.86 8.87 -7.92
C LYS A 34 -34.68 7.84 -7.12
N PRO A 35 -36.00 8.07 -6.96
CA PRO A 35 -36.90 7.03 -6.46
C PRO A 35 -36.77 5.73 -7.27
N GLY A 36 -36.66 4.60 -6.58
CA GLY A 36 -36.42 3.27 -7.15
C GLY A 36 -34.95 2.87 -7.25
N ASP A 37 -34.00 3.78 -7.01
CA ASP A 37 -32.57 3.41 -6.95
C ASP A 37 -32.30 2.43 -5.80
N ASN A 38 -31.31 1.57 -6.00
CA ASN A 38 -31.03 0.45 -5.09
C ASN A 38 -30.41 0.94 -3.78
N VAL A 39 -30.75 0.29 -2.67
CA VAL A 39 -30.00 0.39 -1.42
C VAL A 39 -29.27 -0.91 -1.19
N ALA A 40 -27.94 -0.85 -1.10
CA ALA A 40 -27.10 -2.03 -1.05
C ALA A 40 -26.23 -2.06 0.21
N MET A 41 -26.06 -3.24 0.79
CA MET A 41 -25.12 -3.48 1.88
C MET A 41 -24.20 -4.63 1.47
N ARG A 42 -22.88 -4.38 1.43
CA ARG A 42 -21.87 -5.37 0.99
C ARG A 42 -22.20 -5.98 -0.39
N GLY A 43 -22.74 -5.15 -1.30
CA GLY A 43 -23.16 -5.57 -2.64
C GLY A 43 -24.52 -6.28 -2.73
N LEU A 44 -25.17 -6.58 -1.60
CA LEU A 44 -26.51 -7.17 -1.57
C LEU A 44 -27.59 -6.08 -1.59
N ALA A 45 -28.58 -6.20 -2.47
CA ALA A 45 -29.75 -5.31 -2.48
C ALA A 45 -30.63 -5.55 -1.25
N ILE A 46 -30.69 -4.58 -0.35
CA ILE A 46 -31.43 -4.66 0.92
C ILE A 46 -32.70 -3.81 0.94
N GLY A 47 -32.86 -2.92 -0.04
CA GLY A 47 -33.94 -1.96 -0.07
C GLY A 47 -33.89 -1.08 -1.31
N GLN A 48 -34.66 0.00 -1.28
CA GLN A 48 -34.76 0.96 -2.37
C GLN A 48 -34.96 2.38 -1.85
N VAL A 49 -34.57 3.35 -2.65
CA VAL A 49 -34.88 4.76 -2.43
C VAL A 49 -36.36 4.96 -2.70
N ARG A 50 -37.09 5.41 -1.67
CA ARG A 50 -38.51 5.72 -1.77
C ARG A 50 -38.73 7.14 -2.29
N ASP A 51 -37.93 8.09 -1.79
CA ASP A 51 -38.10 9.50 -2.14
C ASP A 51 -36.81 10.31 -1.99
N VAL A 52 -36.74 11.45 -2.68
CA VAL A 52 -35.62 12.39 -2.65
C VAL A 52 -36.18 13.81 -2.62
N ASP A 53 -36.10 14.47 -1.47
CA ASP A 53 -36.63 15.83 -1.27
C ASP A 53 -35.52 16.85 -1.01
N LEU A 54 -35.63 18.02 -1.62
CA LEU A 54 -34.78 19.16 -1.28
C LEU A 54 -35.11 19.69 0.13
N ALA A 55 -34.08 19.93 0.93
CA ALA A 55 -34.17 20.54 2.25
C ALA A 55 -33.25 21.78 2.33
N GLU A 56 -33.36 22.56 3.40
CA GLU A 56 -32.60 23.82 3.53
C GLU A 56 -31.07 23.63 3.47
N ALA A 57 -30.56 22.51 3.98
CA ALA A 57 -29.13 22.23 4.10
C ALA A 57 -28.63 21.10 3.18
N GLY A 58 -29.42 20.69 2.18
CA GLY A 58 -29.06 19.59 1.29
C GLY A 58 -30.30 18.84 0.80
N VAL A 59 -30.25 17.51 0.85
CA VAL A 59 -31.29 16.64 0.31
C VAL A 59 -31.60 15.53 1.29
N VAL A 60 -32.89 15.30 1.56
CA VAL A 60 -33.36 14.22 2.42
C VAL A 60 -33.81 13.07 1.54
N VAL A 61 -33.11 11.95 1.65
CA VAL A 61 -33.41 10.72 0.92
C VAL A 61 -34.11 9.75 1.86
N ARG A 62 -35.32 9.33 1.52
CA ARG A 62 -36.07 8.31 2.27
C ARG A 62 -35.77 6.93 1.70
N LEU A 63 -35.24 6.05 2.53
CA LEU A 63 -34.94 4.66 2.20
C LEU A 63 -36.02 3.74 2.75
N GLU A 64 -36.38 2.74 1.97
CA GLU A 64 -37.21 1.63 2.40
C GLU A 64 -36.37 0.36 2.40
N ILE A 65 -36.17 -0.23 3.57
CA ILE A 65 -35.31 -1.38 3.82
C ILE A 65 -36.18 -2.58 4.17
N GLN A 66 -35.81 -3.76 3.67
CA GLN A 66 -36.49 -4.99 4.03
C GLN A 66 -36.30 -5.26 5.54
N PRO A 67 -37.38 -5.55 6.31
CA PRO A 67 -37.30 -5.69 7.77
C PRO A 67 -36.22 -6.65 8.27
N ARG A 68 -35.95 -7.73 7.53
CA ARG A 68 -34.88 -8.70 7.84
C ARG A 68 -33.48 -8.08 7.95
N PHE A 69 -33.21 -6.94 7.32
CA PHE A 69 -31.91 -6.27 7.38
C PHE A 69 -31.85 -5.13 8.41
N ALA A 70 -32.97 -4.75 9.03
CA ALA A 70 -33.06 -3.62 9.95
C ALA A 70 -32.04 -3.69 11.09
N HIS A 71 -31.75 -4.89 11.60
CA HIS A 71 -30.81 -5.13 12.69
C HIS A 71 -29.33 -4.87 12.33
N HIS A 72 -29.02 -4.66 11.06
CA HIS A 72 -27.67 -4.26 10.60
C HIS A 72 -27.52 -2.76 10.42
N LEU A 73 -28.60 -1.99 10.61
CA LEU A 73 -28.56 -0.54 10.55
C LEU A 73 -28.48 0.01 11.98
N ASP A 74 -27.35 0.59 12.30
CA ASP A 74 -27.06 1.20 13.61
C ASP A 74 -26.59 2.65 13.46
N ASP A 75 -26.46 3.34 14.58
CA ASP A 75 -25.98 4.73 14.67
C ASP A 75 -24.52 4.94 14.22
N LYS A 76 -23.78 3.86 13.97
CA LYS A 76 -22.41 3.87 13.43
C LYS A 76 -22.35 3.47 11.96
N ALA A 77 -23.49 3.14 11.34
CA ALA A 77 -23.55 2.79 9.94
C ALA A 77 -23.31 4.05 9.08
N SER A 78 -22.49 3.92 8.04
CA SER A 78 -22.29 4.98 7.05
C SER A 78 -23.16 4.75 5.81
N PHE A 79 -23.72 5.83 5.30
CA PHE A 79 -24.57 5.84 4.10
C PHE A 79 -23.87 6.67 3.03
N GLN A 80 -23.63 6.07 1.87
CA GLN A 80 -22.84 6.68 0.81
C GLN A 80 -23.56 6.61 -0.54
N ILE A 81 -23.57 7.69 -1.31
CA ILE A 81 -24.06 7.64 -2.70
C ILE A 81 -22.92 7.15 -3.59
N GLU A 82 -23.14 6.03 -4.28
CA GLU A 82 -22.15 5.40 -5.16
C GLU A 82 -22.72 5.18 -6.57
N GLU A 83 -21.84 5.01 -7.55
CA GLU A 83 -22.23 4.48 -8.86
C GLU A 83 -22.32 2.96 -8.81
N GLU A 84 -23.49 2.41 -9.17
CA GLU A 84 -23.68 0.96 -9.27
C GLU A 84 -22.87 0.37 -10.44
N LYS A 85 -22.81 1.10 -11.56
CA LYS A 85 -22.01 0.77 -12.74
C LYS A 85 -21.53 2.05 -13.42
N LEU A 86 -20.21 2.19 -13.56
CA LEU A 86 -19.55 3.33 -14.22
C LEU A 86 -20.09 3.61 -15.64
N VAL A 87 -20.56 2.58 -16.35
CA VAL A 87 -21.01 2.69 -17.74
C VAL A 87 -22.44 3.23 -17.86
N THR A 88 -23.30 3.00 -16.86
CA THR A 88 -24.73 3.39 -16.94
C THR A 88 -25.04 4.66 -16.15
N GLY A 89 -24.10 5.17 -15.34
CA GLY A 89 -24.33 6.31 -14.44
C GLY A 89 -25.43 6.07 -13.40
N LYS A 90 -25.80 4.79 -13.17
CA LYS A 90 -26.88 4.44 -12.24
C LYS A 90 -26.34 4.58 -10.82
N ARG A 91 -27.08 5.28 -9.96
CA ARG A 91 -26.69 5.52 -8.57
C ARG A 91 -27.33 4.49 -7.65
N ARG A 92 -26.71 4.32 -6.48
CA ARG A 92 -27.24 3.54 -5.37
C ARG A 92 -26.84 4.18 -4.05
N VAL A 93 -27.56 3.84 -2.99
CA VAL A 93 -27.10 4.11 -1.63
C VAL A 93 -26.40 2.87 -1.09
N ALA A 94 -25.10 2.99 -0.82
CA ALA A 94 -24.34 1.96 -0.12
C ALA A 94 -24.43 2.17 1.39
N VAL A 95 -24.70 1.09 2.11
CA VAL A 95 -24.74 1.06 3.58
C VAL A 95 -23.56 0.22 4.07
N VAL A 96 -22.71 0.83 4.87
CA VAL A 96 -21.58 0.16 5.54
C VAL A 96 -21.89 0.11 7.04
N PRO A 97 -22.17 -1.07 7.62
CA PRO A 97 -22.40 -1.21 9.06
C PRO A 97 -21.20 -0.75 9.88
N GLY A 98 -21.45 -0.22 11.08
CA GLY A 98 -20.39 0.11 12.02
C GLY A 98 -19.61 -1.12 12.50
N ALA A 99 -18.31 -0.95 12.73
CA ALA A 99 -17.44 -1.94 13.36
C ALA A 99 -16.68 -1.29 14.54
N PRO A 100 -17.00 -1.60 15.80
CA PRO A 100 -18.04 -2.54 16.26
C PRO A 100 -19.47 -2.01 16.05
N PRO A 101 -20.50 -2.90 16.03
CA PRO A 101 -21.90 -2.51 15.92
C PRO A 101 -22.32 -1.49 16.98
N GLY A 102 -23.20 -0.58 16.58
CA GLY A 102 -23.74 0.50 17.39
C GLY A 102 -25.12 0.21 17.99
N VAL A 103 -25.84 1.28 18.32
CA VAL A 103 -27.26 1.22 18.73
C VAL A 103 -28.13 1.06 17.49
N PRO A 104 -28.98 0.02 17.39
CA PRO A 104 -29.86 -0.16 16.23
C PRO A 104 -30.76 1.04 15.97
N LEU A 105 -30.90 1.43 14.71
CA LEU A 105 -31.77 2.52 14.32
C LEU A 105 -33.25 2.15 14.51
N ALA A 106 -34.04 3.12 14.96
CA ALA A 106 -35.49 3.01 14.91
C ALA A 106 -35.98 3.23 13.47
N SER A 107 -37.09 2.58 13.08
CA SER A 107 -37.74 2.92 11.80
C SER A 107 -38.20 4.38 11.84
N GLY A 108 -37.90 5.13 10.78
CA GLY A 108 -38.12 6.56 10.66
C GLY A 108 -36.97 7.42 11.20
N ALA A 109 -35.88 6.82 11.71
CA ALA A 109 -34.71 7.57 12.15
C ALA A 109 -34.11 8.41 11.01
N THR A 110 -33.59 9.58 11.37
CA THR A 110 -32.84 10.45 10.45
C THR A 110 -31.35 10.39 10.78
N VAL A 111 -30.52 10.14 9.77
CA VAL A 111 -29.06 10.03 9.89
C VAL A 111 -28.35 10.87 8.83
N ALA A 112 -27.08 11.17 9.04
CA ALA A 112 -26.25 11.87 8.05
C ALA A 112 -25.66 10.87 7.05
N GLY A 113 -25.68 11.22 5.78
CA GLY A 113 -25.02 10.48 4.70
C GLY A 113 -23.95 11.32 4.02
N ALA A 114 -22.97 10.64 3.42
CA ALA A 114 -21.94 11.26 2.61
C ALA A 114 -22.26 11.06 1.13
N ALA A 115 -22.29 12.14 0.35
CA ALA A 115 -22.12 12.04 -1.10
C ALA A 115 -20.63 12.24 -1.36
N LEU A 116 -19.97 11.36 -2.11
CA LEU A 116 -18.66 11.68 -2.67
C LEU A 116 -18.89 12.85 -3.63
N PRO A 117 -18.40 14.06 -3.32
CA PRO A 117 -18.61 15.18 -4.21
C PRO A 117 -17.79 14.95 -5.48
N GLU A 118 -18.33 15.34 -6.64
CA GLU A 118 -17.68 15.12 -7.94
C GLU A 118 -16.26 15.73 -7.99
N ASP A 119 -16.00 16.77 -7.19
CA ASP A 119 -14.70 17.41 -7.04
C ASP A 119 -13.61 16.45 -6.52
N MET A 120 -13.98 15.41 -5.77
CA MET A 120 -13.05 14.44 -5.21
C MET A 120 -12.59 13.44 -6.28
N ILE A 121 -13.44 13.12 -7.26
CA ILE A 121 -13.04 12.30 -8.44
C ILE A 121 -12.07 13.09 -9.31
N ASP A 122 -12.32 14.38 -9.52
CA ASP A 122 -11.42 15.22 -10.30
C ASP A 122 -10.10 15.47 -9.57
N ARG A 123 -10.11 15.62 -8.24
CA ARG A 123 -8.89 15.62 -7.42
C ARG A 123 -8.15 14.28 -7.51
N ALA A 124 -8.84 13.15 -7.46
CA ALA A 124 -8.22 11.84 -7.61
C ALA A 124 -7.61 11.63 -9.00
N ARG A 125 -8.27 12.12 -10.06
CA ARG A 125 -7.72 12.12 -11.42
C ARG A 125 -6.52 13.06 -11.55
N GLY A 126 -6.57 14.23 -10.93
CA GLY A 126 -5.45 15.17 -10.85
C GLY A 126 -4.25 14.51 -10.19
N ALA A 127 -4.43 13.98 -8.99
CA ALA A 127 -3.39 13.28 -8.24
C ALA A 127 -2.81 12.10 -9.03
N LEU A 128 -3.65 11.29 -9.70
CA LEU A 128 -3.18 10.19 -10.55
C LEU A 128 -2.35 10.70 -11.73
N LYS A 129 -2.77 11.79 -12.37
CA LYS A 129 -2.04 12.39 -13.50
C LYS A 129 -0.69 12.94 -13.04
N ASP A 130 -0.66 13.60 -11.90
CA ASP A 130 0.55 14.16 -11.30
C ASP A 130 1.54 13.03 -10.95
N SER A 131 1.07 11.95 -10.32
CA SER A 131 1.90 10.77 -10.03
C SER A 131 2.43 10.08 -11.29
N VAL A 132 1.66 10.03 -12.39
CA VAL A 132 2.14 9.51 -13.67
C VAL A 132 3.25 10.41 -14.23
N GLN A 133 3.11 11.73 -14.15
CA GLN A 133 4.14 12.66 -14.62
C GLN A 133 5.41 12.60 -13.77
N GLU A 134 5.29 12.44 -12.46
CA GLU A 134 6.42 12.23 -11.55
C GLU A 134 7.15 10.91 -11.86
N ALA A 135 6.40 9.83 -12.10
CA ALA A 135 6.97 8.54 -12.49
C ALA A 135 7.70 8.63 -13.84
N GLU A 136 7.15 9.34 -14.84
CA GLU A 136 7.81 9.58 -16.12
C GLU A 136 9.10 10.40 -15.95
N ALA A 137 9.08 11.43 -15.09
CA ALA A 137 10.25 12.25 -14.81
C ALA A 137 11.36 11.44 -14.11
N ALA A 138 11.01 10.64 -13.10
CA ALA A 138 11.94 9.75 -12.40
C ALA A 138 12.54 8.68 -13.33
N LEU A 139 11.72 8.12 -14.24
CA LEU A 139 12.18 7.18 -15.24
C LEU A 139 13.15 7.84 -16.22
N LYS A 140 12.84 9.05 -16.71
CA LYS A 140 13.74 9.80 -17.59
C LYS A 140 15.08 10.10 -16.91
N HIS A 141 15.04 10.51 -15.65
CA HIS A 141 16.25 10.78 -14.87
C HIS A 141 17.12 9.52 -14.69
N SER A 142 16.49 8.38 -14.40
CA SER A 142 17.19 7.09 -14.29
C SER A 142 17.84 6.66 -15.62
N VAL A 143 17.14 6.88 -16.74
CA VAL A 143 17.69 6.60 -18.09
C VAL A 143 18.86 7.51 -18.42
N ASP A 144 18.77 8.81 -18.10
CA ASP A 144 19.85 9.77 -18.33
C ASP A 144 21.09 9.41 -17.48
N HIS A 145 20.90 9.03 -16.22
CA HIS A 145 21.98 8.59 -15.34
C HIS A 145 22.65 7.29 -15.82
N ALA A 146 21.87 6.29 -16.25
CA ALA A 146 22.41 5.06 -16.84
C ALA A 146 23.20 5.35 -18.12
N ARG A 147 22.72 6.27 -18.96
CA ARG A 147 23.40 6.70 -20.18
C ARG A 147 24.75 7.36 -19.89
N ASP A 148 24.81 8.19 -18.85
CA ASP A 148 26.05 8.88 -18.48
C ASP A 148 27.06 7.93 -17.81
N GLN A 149 26.60 6.94 -17.04
CA GLN A 149 27.45 5.85 -16.55
C GLN A 149 28.06 5.03 -17.70
N VAL A 150 27.26 4.67 -18.71
CA VAL A 150 27.76 3.94 -19.91
C VAL A 150 28.78 4.78 -20.68
N LYS A 151 28.56 6.09 -20.83
CA LYS A 151 29.57 6.99 -21.44
C LYS A 151 30.85 7.10 -20.58
N GLY A 152 30.71 7.12 -19.26
CA GLY A 152 31.83 7.13 -18.31
C GLY A 152 32.67 5.86 -18.42
N LEU A 153 32.03 4.70 -18.55
CA LEU A 153 32.69 3.42 -18.81
C LEU A 153 33.41 3.40 -20.16
N GLY A 154 32.81 3.97 -21.22
CA GLY A 154 33.47 4.12 -22.52
C GLY A 154 34.74 4.97 -22.50
N ARG A 155 34.86 5.92 -21.56
CA ARG A 155 36.09 6.71 -21.32
C ARG A 155 37.11 5.95 -20.47
N ALA A 156 36.68 5.23 -19.45
CA ALA A 156 37.58 4.44 -18.59
C ALA A 156 38.19 3.22 -19.31
N VAL A 157 37.52 2.68 -20.33
CA VAL A 157 38.03 1.56 -21.16
C VAL A 157 39.08 2.02 -22.17
N LEU A 158 39.22 3.32 -22.44
CA LEU A 158 40.15 3.87 -23.44
C LEU A 158 41.40 4.52 -22.84
N ASP A 159 41.59 4.45 -21.52
CA ASP A 159 42.79 4.99 -20.86
C ASP A 159 43.82 3.86 -20.58
N PRO A 160 44.93 3.79 -21.33
CA PRO A 160 45.90 2.70 -21.18
C PRO A 160 46.68 2.73 -19.85
N ASP A 161 46.60 3.80 -19.07
CA ASP A 161 47.38 3.99 -17.84
C ASP A 161 46.65 3.55 -16.54
N THR A 162 45.43 3.00 -16.62
CA THR A 162 44.68 2.49 -15.43
C THR A 162 44.75 0.97 -15.22
N GLN A 163 45.59 0.23 -15.96
CA GLN A 163 45.81 -1.19 -15.66
C GLN A 163 46.71 -1.35 -14.43
N ALA A 164 46.15 -1.93 -13.36
CA ALA A 164 46.92 -2.44 -12.22
C ALA A 164 47.99 -3.46 -12.69
N PRO A 165 49.07 -3.66 -11.91
CA PRO A 165 50.14 -4.58 -12.27
C PRO A 165 49.56 -5.97 -12.54
N ARG A 166 49.82 -6.54 -13.72
CA ARG A 166 49.49 -7.93 -14.01
C ARG A 166 50.35 -8.82 -13.13
N THR A 167 49.83 -9.25 -11.99
CA THR A 167 50.41 -10.35 -11.23
C THR A 167 50.26 -11.63 -12.04
N ARG A 168 51.41 -12.27 -12.23
CA ARG A 168 51.61 -13.48 -12.99
C ARG A 168 51.02 -14.66 -12.20
N GLY A 169 49.87 -15.15 -12.66
CA GLY A 169 49.40 -16.52 -12.52
C GLY A 169 49.40 -17.13 -11.13
N ASP A 170 48.30 -16.91 -10.40
CA ASP A 170 47.72 -17.96 -9.56
C ASP A 170 46.35 -18.29 -10.19
N THR A 171 46.23 -19.50 -10.75
CA THR A 171 44.94 -20.08 -11.09
C THR A 171 44.16 -20.23 -9.79
N VAL A 172 43.19 -19.34 -9.58
CA VAL A 172 42.20 -19.46 -8.51
C VAL A 172 41.46 -20.79 -8.74
N ASP A 173 41.70 -21.74 -7.85
CA ASP A 173 41.00 -23.02 -7.83
C ASP A 173 39.53 -22.77 -7.48
N LEU A 174 38.64 -23.01 -8.44
CA LEU A 174 37.20 -22.75 -8.33
C LEU A 174 36.43 -23.90 -7.65
N ASP A 175 37.11 -24.99 -7.28
CA ASP A 175 36.49 -26.22 -6.76
C ASP A 175 36.37 -26.28 -5.22
N GLN A 176 36.87 -25.27 -4.49
CA GLN A 176 36.66 -25.18 -3.04
C GLN A 176 35.48 -24.26 -2.72
N PRO A 177 34.45 -24.73 -1.97
CA PRO A 177 33.36 -23.87 -1.52
C PRO A 177 33.93 -22.80 -0.58
N ARG A 178 33.92 -21.54 -1.03
CA ARG A 178 34.35 -20.38 -0.25
C ARG A 178 33.12 -19.77 0.39
N HIS A 179 33.14 -19.65 1.71
CA HIS A 179 32.07 -19.02 2.47
C HIS A 179 32.42 -17.57 2.74
N PHE A 180 31.42 -16.70 2.71
CA PHE A 180 31.56 -15.27 2.91
C PHE A 180 30.64 -14.78 4.01
N ARG A 181 30.99 -13.66 4.64
CA ARG A 181 30.12 -12.89 5.53
C ARG A 181 30.09 -11.44 5.07
N ILE A 182 28.98 -10.77 5.34
CA ILE A 182 28.83 -9.34 5.18
C ILE A 182 28.87 -8.69 6.55
N ARG A 183 29.70 -7.67 6.70
CA ARG A 183 29.66 -6.78 7.86
C ARG A 183 29.05 -5.45 7.44
N VAL A 184 28.01 -5.02 8.15
CA VAL A 184 27.51 -3.66 8.05
C VAL A 184 28.34 -2.81 9.00
N LEU A 185 28.94 -1.74 8.48
CA LEU A 185 29.78 -0.82 9.26
C LEU A 185 28.97 0.36 9.76
N GLY A 186 28.10 0.91 8.92
CA GLY A 186 27.31 2.08 9.26
C GLY A 186 26.23 2.37 8.23
N VAL A 187 25.20 3.07 8.67
CA VAL A 187 24.07 3.52 7.87
C VAL A 187 23.80 4.99 8.17
N LYS A 188 23.51 5.76 7.14
CA LYS A 188 23.02 7.14 7.22
C LYS A 188 21.82 7.29 6.31
N VAL A 189 20.77 7.91 6.84
CA VAL A 189 19.52 8.16 6.12
C VAL A 189 19.25 9.65 6.01
N HIS A 190 18.54 10.06 4.97
CA HIS A 190 18.12 11.44 4.84
C HIS A 190 17.07 11.79 5.89
N ALA A 191 17.16 12.98 6.49
CA ALA A 191 16.19 13.49 7.45
C ALA A 191 14.81 13.81 6.84
N THR A 192 14.74 13.94 5.52
CA THR A 192 13.52 14.27 4.78
C THR A 192 13.27 13.30 3.64
N THR A 193 12.00 13.21 3.23
CA THR A 193 11.58 12.53 2.02
C THR A 193 12.07 13.26 0.77
N ALA A 194 11.98 12.62 -0.40
CA ALA A 194 12.30 13.26 -1.68
C ALA A 194 11.47 14.54 -1.94
N ASP A 195 10.30 14.67 -1.30
CA ASP A 195 9.40 15.82 -1.40
C ASP A 195 9.62 16.84 -0.27
N GLY A 196 10.67 16.68 0.54
CA GLY A 196 11.05 17.60 1.61
C GLY A 196 10.20 17.51 2.88
N LYS A 197 9.40 16.45 3.05
CA LYS A 197 8.67 16.20 4.30
C LYS A 197 9.59 15.56 5.33
N ASP A 198 9.47 15.92 6.59
CA ASP A 198 10.18 15.24 7.67
C ASP A 198 9.74 13.77 7.77
N TRP A 199 10.67 12.96 8.29
CA TRP A 199 10.59 11.51 8.42
C TRP A 199 9.22 11.01 8.90
N ASP A 200 8.72 11.64 9.96
CA ASP A 200 7.33 11.72 10.36
C ASP A 200 7.20 12.87 11.40
N SER A 201 6.02 13.06 11.97
CA SER A 201 5.81 14.01 13.07
C SER A 201 6.11 13.42 14.46
N MET A 202 6.68 12.21 14.54
CA MET A 202 6.81 11.43 15.78
C MET A 202 8.26 11.21 16.24
N GLY A 203 9.28 11.42 15.42
CA GLY A 203 10.68 11.46 15.89
C GLY A 203 11.74 11.05 14.86
N ASP A 204 12.91 10.66 15.39
CA ASP A 204 14.00 10.08 14.59
C ASP A 204 13.70 8.59 14.27
N PRO A 205 14.13 8.08 13.10
CA PRO A 205 14.01 6.67 12.70
C PRO A 205 14.46 5.68 13.77
N GLU A 206 13.69 4.63 14.04
CA GLU A 206 14.24 3.40 14.64
C GLU A 206 14.91 2.55 13.54
N ILE A 207 16.18 2.85 13.22
CA ILE A 207 16.92 2.18 12.15
C ILE A 207 17.01 0.68 12.41
N MET A 208 16.55 -0.11 11.44
CA MET A 208 16.76 -1.55 11.39
C MET A 208 17.32 -1.96 10.03
N VAL A 209 18.41 -2.73 10.04
CA VAL A 209 19.12 -3.16 8.82
C VAL A 209 18.94 -4.66 8.63
N GLN A 210 18.53 -5.06 7.42
CA GLN A 210 18.47 -6.44 7.00
C GLN A 210 19.40 -6.68 5.81
N VAL A 211 20.13 -7.80 5.83
CA VAL A 211 20.86 -8.27 4.66
C VAL A 211 20.21 -9.53 4.15
N TRP A 212 19.87 -9.53 2.87
CA TRP A 212 19.27 -10.63 2.15
C TRP A 212 20.25 -11.13 1.10
N VAL A 213 20.44 -12.44 1.05
CA VAL A 213 21.17 -13.14 -0.01
C VAL A 213 20.15 -14.00 -0.73
N ASP A 214 19.89 -13.66 -1.99
CA ASP A 214 18.77 -14.15 -2.78
C ASP A 214 17.44 -13.93 -2.05
N GLU A 215 16.78 -15.01 -1.60
CA GLU A 215 15.52 -14.95 -0.86
C GLU A 215 15.68 -15.22 0.65
N ARG A 216 16.92 -15.30 1.14
CA ARG A 216 17.20 -15.63 2.55
C ARG A 216 17.76 -14.42 3.28
N GLN A 217 17.12 -14.04 4.39
CA GLN A 217 17.68 -13.08 5.32
C GLN A 217 18.85 -13.71 6.08
N VAL A 218 20.03 -13.08 6.02
CA VAL A 218 21.28 -13.55 6.65
C VAL A 218 21.77 -12.63 7.77
N LEU A 219 21.19 -11.43 7.90
CA LEU A 219 21.46 -10.48 8.98
C LEU A 219 20.21 -9.67 9.30
N LEU A 220 20.01 -9.42 10.59
CA LEU A 220 19.12 -8.40 11.13
C LEU A 220 19.89 -7.65 12.22
N ALA A 221 20.04 -6.34 12.08
CA ALA A 221 20.76 -5.50 13.04
C ALA A 221 19.92 -4.28 13.43
N ASP A 222 19.92 -3.96 14.72
CA ASP A 222 19.25 -2.79 15.30
C ASP A 222 20.25 -1.63 15.38
N GLY A 223 19.92 -0.52 14.73
CA GLY A 223 20.71 0.72 14.73
C GLY A 223 20.22 1.76 15.73
N GLY A 224 19.11 1.51 16.42
CA GLY A 224 18.49 2.42 17.38
C GLY A 224 17.78 3.63 16.74
N SER A 225 17.29 4.52 17.59
CA SER A 225 16.60 5.75 17.16
C SER A 225 17.59 6.84 16.78
N ALA A 226 17.91 6.98 15.48
CA ALA A 226 18.87 7.96 14.96
C ALA A 226 18.79 8.09 13.43
N LEU A 227 19.25 9.22 12.87
CA LEU A 227 19.46 9.39 11.42
C LEU A 227 20.75 8.72 10.90
N ALA A 228 21.63 8.29 11.81
CA ALA A 228 22.84 7.56 11.48
C ALA A 228 23.17 6.56 12.58
N ALA A 229 23.56 5.36 12.19
CA ALA A 229 23.95 4.27 13.07
C ALA A 229 25.31 3.71 12.65
N GLU A 230 26.19 3.45 13.61
CA GLU A 230 27.45 2.74 13.41
C GLU A 230 27.33 1.36 14.08
N PHE A 231 27.90 0.34 13.43
CA PHE A 231 27.75 -1.04 13.86
C PHE A 231 29.12 -1.67 14.10
N GLU A 232 29.38 -2.09 15.33
CA GLU A 232 30.60 -2.82 15.67
C GLU A 232 30.47 -4.31 15.31
N ASP A 233 29.31 -4.91 15.59
CA ASP A 233 29.10 -6.37 15.53
C ASP A 233 27.96 -6.82 14.58
N ALA A 234 27.56 -5.99 13.62
CA ALA A 234 26.55 -6.37 12.62
C ALA A 234 27.16 -7.23 11.50
N VAL A 235 27.33 -8.53 11.78
CA VAL A 235 27.93 -9.51 10.87
C VAL A 235 26.92 -10.59 10.49
N SER A 236 26.77 -10.86 9.20
CA SER A 236 25.85 -11.88 8.70
C SER A 236 26.28 -13.30 9.05
N GLU A 237 25.34 -14.23 8.94
CA GLU A 237 25.66 -15.64 8.76
C GLU A 237 26.54 -15.85 7.51
N ALA A 238 27.25 -16.98 7.48
CA ALA A 238 28.01 -17.38 6.30
C ALA A 238 27.08 -17.72 5.13
N PHE A 239 27.51 -17.39 3.91
CA PHE A 239 26.83 -17.72 2.67
C PHE A 239 27.82 -17.99 1.53
N ASP A 240 27.36 -18.65 0.49
CA ASP A 240 28.14 -18.92 -0.73
C ASP A 240 27.91 -17.80 -1.74
N LEU A 241 29.00 -17.29 -2.32
CA LEU A 241 28.94 -16.25 -3.33
C LEU A 241 29.16 -16.84 -4.72
N THR A 242 28.15 -16.75 -5.58
CA THR A 242 28.19 -17.14 -6.98
C THR A 242 28.04 -15.92 -7.90
N ALA A 243 28.23 -16.11 -9.20
CA ALA A 243 28.01 -15.03 -10.18
C ALA A 243 26.54 -14.58 -10.29
N GLU A 244 25.60 -15.42 -9.84
CA GLU A 244 24.16 -15.14 -9.90
C GLU A 244 23.58 -14.66 -8.57
N THR A 245 24.38 -14.74 -7.49
CA THR A 245 23.97 -14.36 -6.14
C THR A 245 23.58 -12.89 -6.10
N ARG A 246 22.37 -12.61 -5.62
CA ARG A 246 21.87 -11.25 -5.43
C ARG A 246 21.93 -10.89 -3.96
N ILE A 247 22.55 -9.77 -3.64
CA ILE A 247 22.62 -9.30 -2.25
C ILE A 247 21.87 -7.98 -2.15
N GLN A 248 20.94 -7.91 -1.21
CA GLN A 248 20.18 -6.70 -0.91
C GLN A 248 20.42 -6.29 0.54
N VAL A 249 20.73 -5.01 0.76
CA VAL A 249 20.75 -4.40 2.08
C VAL A 249 19.54 -3.51 2.19
N LYS A 250 18.60 -3.90 3.05
CA LYS A 250 17.33 -3.21 3.27
C LYS A 250 17.41 -2.45 4.59
N VAL A 251 16.92 -1.22 4.61
CA VAL A 251 16.87 -0.40 5.82
C VAL A 251 15.41 -0.02 6.07
N PHE A 252 14.94 -0.22 7.30
CA PHE A 252 13.56 0.00 7.72
C PHE A 252 13.51 0.88 8.96
N ASP A 253 12.38 1.57 9.12
CA ASP A 253 11.96 2.11 10.40
C ASP A 253 11.19 1.05 11.19
N ARG A 254 11.62 0.80 12.42
CA ARG A 254 10.94 -0.12 13.33
C ARG A 254 9.96 0.64 14.21
N ASP A 255 8.84 1.10 13.67
CA ASP A 255 7.75 1.60 14.50
C ASP A 255 6.77 0.45 14.88
N ALA A 256 6.01 0.62 15.98
CA ALA A 256 5.12 -0.42 16.51
C ALA A 256 3.84 -0.67 15.69
N THR A 257 3.60 0.11 14.63
CA THR A 257 2.30 0.23 13.95
C THR A 257 2.38 0.01 12.44
N LEU A 258 3.50 0.39 11.81
CA LEU A 258 3.83 0.35 10.38
C LEU A 258 5.37 0.25 10.24
N ASN A 259 5.91 -0.93 9.94
CA ASN A 259 7.33 -1.04 9.58
C ASN A 259 7.53 -0.47 8.17
N ASP A 260 8.03 0.76 8.06
CA ASP A 260 8.21 1.46 6.79
C ASP A 260 9.60 1.21 6.18
N GLU A 261 9.64 0.86 4.89
CA GLU A 261 10.90 0.68 4.15
C GLU A 261 11.53 2.04 3.82
N ILE A 262 12.76 2.27 4.30
CA ILE A 262 13.54 3.49 4.00
C ILE A 262 14.19 3.37 2.61
N GLY A 263 14.70 2.19 2.29
CA GLY A 263 15.32 1.91 1.01
C GLY A 263 15.97 0.53 0.93
N VAL A 264 16.28 0.14 -0.31
CA VAL A 264 16.93 -1.14 -0.63
C VAL A 264 18.12 -0.88 -1.53
N ALA A 265 19.32 -1.18 -1.04
CA ALA A 265 20.55 -1.08 -1.79
C ALA A 265 20.99 -2.46 -2.30
N GLU A 266 21.27 -2.56 -3.61
CA GLU A 266 21.80 -3.78 -4.20
C GLU A 266 23.33 -3.81 -4.14
N LEU A 267 23.88 -4.98 -3.81
CA LEU A 267 25.31 -5.25 -3.76
C LEU A 267 25.64 -6.41 -4.71
N THR A 268 26.67 -6.24 -5.53
CA THR A 268 27.18 -7.28 -6.45
C THR A 268 28.67 -7.49 -6.21
N PRO A 269 29.06 -8.15 -5.10
CA PRO A 269 30.46 -8.31 -4.75
C PRO A 269 31.07 -9.45 -5.56
N LYS A 270 32.39 -9.37 -5.77
CA LYS A 270 33.20 -10.45 -6.35
C LYS A 270 34.07 -11.06 -5.26
N PRO A 271 34.49 -12.33 -5.38
CA PRO A 271 35.42 -12.95 -4.42
C PRO A 271 36.70 -12.12 -4.18
N ALA A 272 37.19 -11.42 -5.21
CA ALA A 272 38.36 -10.53 -5.08
C ALA A 272 38.12 -9.28 -4.21
N ASP A 273 36.86 -8.82 -4.09
CA ASP A 273 36.52 -7.71 -3.20
C ASP A 273 36.70 -8.09 -1.72
N ALA A 274 36.49 -9.37 -1.38
CA ALA A 274 36.70 -9.88 -0.03
C ALA A 274 38.18 -9.91 0.36
N ALA A 275 39.06 -10.34 -0.56
CA ALA A 275 40.50 -10.37 -0.35
C ALA A 275 41.10 -8.97 -0.12
N SER A 276 40.50 -7.94 -0.71
CA SER A 276 40.95 -6.55 -0.58
C SER A 276 40.31 -5.78 0.57
N LYS A 277 39.42 -6.41 1.36
CA LYS A 277 38.63 -5.77 2.43
C LYS A 277 37.93 -4.50 1.96
N ARG A 278 37.39 -4.55 0.74
CA ARG A 278 36.77 -3.39 0.10
C ARG A 278 35.56 -2.94 0.91
N VAL A 279 35.51 -1.64 1.21
CA VAL A 279 34.30 -0.99 1.74
C VAL A 279 33.42 -0.55 0.57
N PHE A 280 32.23 -1.10 0.50
CA PHE A 280 31.19 -0.66 -0.42
C PHE A 280 30.40 0.46 0.25
N ARG A 281 30.16 1.54 -0.50
CA ARG A 281 29.28 2.64 -0.13
C ARG A 281 28.10 2.62 -1.07
N LEU A 282 26.92 2.34 -0.55
CA LEU A 282 25.70 2.17 -1.31
C LEU A 282 24.69 3.26 -0.94
N ALA A 283 23.89 3.71 -1.90
CA ALA A 283 22.81 4.67 -1.67
C ALA A 283 21.62 4.24 -2.53
N ALA A 284 20.42 4.29 -1.95
CA ALA A 284 19.17 3.89 -2.62
C ALA A 284 17.95 4.37 -1.84
N GLY A 285 16.91 4.84 -2.53
CA GLY A 285 15.73 5.39 -1.87
C GLY A 285 16.10 6.58 -0.99
N ARG A 286 15.82 6.49 0.32
CA ARG A 286 16.20 7.51 1.32
C ARG A 286 17.47 7.18 2.11
N ILE A 287 18.18 6.13 1.71
CA ILE A 287 19.51 5.81 2.24
C ILE A 287 20.51 6.79 1.63
N GLU A 288 21.10 7.64 2.47
CA GLU A 288 22.19 8.52 2.07
C GLU A 288 23.48 7.71 1.86
N GLU A 289 23.80 6.83 2.81
CA GLU A 289 24.96 5.94 2.73
C GLU A 289 24.72 4.67 3.57
N VAL A 290 25.02 3.51 2.99
CA VAL A 290 25.22 2.25 3.70
C VAL A 290 26.64 1.78 3.41
N ARG A 291 27.41 1.51 4.46
CA ARG A 291 28.78 1.01 4.37
C ARG A 291 28.85 -0.45 4.75
N VAL A 292 29.32 -1.29 3.84
CA VAL A 292 29.48 -2.73 4.08
C VAL A 292 30.83 -3.25 3.61
N THR A 293 31.32 -4.30 4.25
CA THR A 293 32.44 -5.12 3.77
C THR A 293 31.97 -6.55 3.54
N VAL A 294 32.60 -7.21 2.58
CA VAL A 294 32.48 -8.66 2.39
C VAL A 294 33.79 -9.28 2.83
N GLU A 295 33.72 -10.32 3.64
CA GLU A 295 34.87 -11.01 4.19
C GLU A 295 34.75 -12.50 3.87
N GLU A 296 35.85 -13.10 3.46
CA GLU A 296 35.91 -14.55 3.31
C GLU A 296 36.08 -15.19 4.69
N VAL A 297 35.29 -16.22 4.95
CA VAL A 297 35.40 -17.04 6.15
C VAL A 297 36.49 -18.07 5.88
N THR A 298 37.64 -17.87 6.50
CA THR A 298 38.67 -18.91 6.55
C THR A 298 38.16 -20.06 7.43
N PRO A 299 38.29 -21.33 7.00
CA PRO A 299 37.94 -22.48 7.82
C PRO A 299 38.77 -22.58 9.12
#